data_AF-A0A524JER8-F1
#
_entry.id   AF-A0A524JER8-F1
#
_cell.length_a   1.000
_cell.length_b   1.000
_cell.length_c   1.000
_cell.angle_alpha   90.00
_cell.angle_beta   90.00
_cell.angle_gamma   90.00
#
_symmetry.space_group_name_H-M   'P 1'
#
loop_
_entity.id
_entity.type
_entity.pdbx_description
1 polymer ?
#
loop_
_entity_poly.entity_id
_entity_poly.type
_entity_poly.pdbx_seq_one_letter_code
_entity_poly.pdbx_strand_id
1 'polypeptide(L)'
;MDNAKIFPIWAPRITQREVRRLYETDAKGIYDEDLINEVGYGLLARCQSFIDANEARAGQVRCPRCSSIVTHTCRSEEILRCDCGWELTWGEYFKTIQHVQLSGAEPVLEQFRSFISTFSASRTPQAKMLAIDQLIHGFHWYYKTNNPTRPVAVNLIEGRLSDVVAFLDQLTYGDESTPGLMENYAQWDEKIEMNRNWYASYRERRTRTENPPDGQ
;
A
#
# COMPACT_ATOMS: atom_id res chain seq x y z
N MET A 1 -17.09 28.13 21.29
CA MET A 1 -16.77 26.70 21.07
C MET A 1 -15.92 26.66 19.83
N ASP A 2 -14.63 26.36 19.97
CA ASP A 2 -13.70 26.31 18.85
C ASP A 2 -14.21 25.29 17.83
N ASN A 3 -14.60 25.77 16.66
CA ASN A 3 -15.04 24.95 15.55
C ASN A 3 -13.80 24.38 14.86
N ALA A 4 -13.07 23.52 15.56
CA ALA A 4 -11.86 22.89 15.04
C ALA A 4 -12.23 22.09 13.78
N LYS A 5 -11.62 22.46 12.65
CA LYS A 5 -11.82 21.75 11.39
C LYS A 5 -11.36 20.30 11.56
N ILE A 6 -12.25 19.35 11.25
CA ILE A 6 -11.94 17.92 11.28
C ILE A 6 -11.38 17.52 9.92
N PHE A 7 -10.16 16.99 9.91
CA PHE A 7 -9.49 16.49 8.71
C PHE A 7 -9.52 14.95 8.67
N PRO A 8 -9.50 14.34 7.47
CA PRO A 8 -9.31 12.90 7.36
C PRO A 8 -7.95 12.47 7.94
N ILE A 9 -7.93 11.28 8.55
CA ILE A 9 -6.72 10.64 9.04
C ILE A 9 -6.39 9.50 8.08
N TRP A 10 -5.15 9.46 7.63
CA TRP A 10 -4.67 8.47 6.67
C TRP A 10 -3.74 7.48 7.38
N ALA A 11 -4.02 6.18 7.21
CA ALA A 11 -3.21 5.14 7.85
C ALA A 11 -1.76 5.19 7.33
N PRO A 12 -0.75 5.06 8.21
CA PRO A 12 0.64 5.06 7.81
C PRO A 12 1.01 3.81 7.03
N ARG A 13 2.18 3.82 6.40
CA ARG A 13 2.81 2.61 5.89
C ARG A 13 3.34 1.79 7.07
N ILE A 14 3.34 0.47 6.96
CA ILE A 14 3.96 -0.40 7.96
C ILE A 14 5.48 -0.39 7.81
N THR A 15 6.19 -0.68 8.91
CA THR A 15 7.65 -0.65 8.91
C THR A 15 8.24 -1.96 8.38
N GLN A 16 9.44 -1.89 7.78
CA GLN A 16 10.19 -3.09 7.39
C GLN A 16 10.51 -4.00 8.58
N ARG A 17 10.65 -3.43 9.79
CA ARG A 17 10.91 -4.18 11.01
C ARG A 17 9.73 -5.08 11.39
N GLU A 18 8.51 -4.56 11.30
CA GLU A 18 7.30 -5.34 11.59
C GLU A 18 7.13 -6.48 10.59
N VAL A 19 7.32 -6.18 9.30
CA VAL A 19 7.28 -7.21 8.24
C VAL A 19 8.35 -8.26 8.49
N ARG A 20 9.61 -7.88 8.76
CA ARG A 20 10.70 -8.83 9.03
C ARG A 20 10.36 -9.75 10.20
N ARG A 21 9.91 -9.18 11.32
CA ARG A 21 9.55 -9.95 12.50
C ARG A 21 8.42 -10.94 12.20
N LEU A 22 7.44 -10.53 11.38
CA LEU A 22 6.34 -11.39 10.96
C LEU A 22 6.85 -12.64 10.23
N TYR A 23 7.70 -12.47 9.21
CA TYR A 23 8.25 -13.61 8.46
C TYR A 23 9.24 -14.45 9.29
N GLU A 24 10.08 -13.83 10.12
CA GLU A 24 11.03 -14.56 10.97
C GLU A 24 10.36 -15.41 12.06
N THR A 25 9.17 -15.01 12.53
CA THR A 25 8.39 -15.78 13.51
C THR A 25 7.63 -16.91 12.82
N ASP A 26 7.01 -16.62 11.68
CA ASP A 26 6.36 -17.63 10.84
C ASP A 26 7.34 -18.73 10.39
N ALA A 27 8.55 -18.37 9.95
CA ALA A 27 9.59 -19.32 9.54
C ALA A 27 10.05 -20.29 10.64
N LYS A 28 9.72 -20.01 11.90
CA LYS A 28 9.98 -20.86 13.08
C LYS A 28 8.72 -21.64 13.51
N GLY A 29 7.69 -21.67 12.68
CA GLY A 29 6.39 -22.26 13.00
C GLY A 29 5.62 -21.52 14.10
N ILE A 30 6.02 -20.29 14.46
CA ILE A 30 5.40 -19.53 15.55
C ILE A 30 4.34 -18.61 15.00
N TYR A 31 3.07 -18.91 15.31
CA TYR A 31 1.93 -18.04 15.05
C TYR A 31 1.75 -17.01 16.16
N ASP A 32 2.50 -15.90 16.07
CA ASP A 32 2.28 -14.71 16.91
C ASP A 32 1.01 -13.99 16.42
N GLU A 33 -0.16 -14.39 16.94
CA GLU A 33 -1.45 -13.85 16.50
C GLU A 33 -1.55 -12.34 16.67
N ASP A 34 -0.96 -11.79 17.73
CA ASP A 34 -0.95 -10.35 17.99
C ASP A 34 -0.14 -9.63 16.92
N LEU A 35 1.04 -10.14 16.56
CA LEU A 35 1.85 -9.57 15.47
C LEU A 35 1.16 -9.70 14.11
N ILE A 36 0.55 -10.85 13.82
CA ILE A 36 -0.21 -11.07 12.59
C ILE A 36 -1.38 -10.08 12.49
N ASN A 37 -2.09 -9.87 13.59
CA ASN A 37 -3.19 -8.91 13.67
C ASN A 37 -2.69 -7.48 13.51
N GLU A 38 -1.63 -7.09 14.21
CA GLU A 38 -1.06 -5.74 14.13
C GLU A 38 -0.66 -5.39 12.70
N VAL A 39 0.13 -6.26 12.05
CA VAL A 39 0.55 -6.05 10.67
C VAL A 39 -0.63 -6.10 9.71
N GLY A 40 -1.50 -7.11 9.85
CA GLY A 40 -2.62 -7.33 8.96
C GLY A 40 -3.68 -6.22 9.01
N TYR A 41 -4.05 -5.76 10.21
CA TYR A 41 -4.95 -4.61 10.36
C TYR A 41 -4.30 -3.28 9.97
N GLY A 42 -2.99 -3.12 10.18
CA GLY A 42 -2.23 -1.98 9.66
C GLY A 42 -2.29 -1.90 8.13
N LEU A 43 -2.06 -3.04 7.45
CA LEU A 43 -2.20 -3.16 6.00
C LEU A 43 -3.65 -2.93 5.55
N LEU A 44 -4.64 -3.46 6.27
CA LEU A 44 -6.07 -3.26 5.95
C LEU A 44 -6.43 -1.77 5.98
N ALA A 45 -6.08 -1.08 7.06
CA ALA A 45 -6.34 0.35 7.22
C ALA A 45 -5.62 1.17 6.14
N ARG A 46 -4.41 0.75 5.75
CA ARG A 46 -3.63 1.39 4.68
C ARG A 46 -4.25 1.19 3.31
N CYS A 47 -4.70 -0.02 2.98
CA CYS A 47 -5.42 -0.31 1.74
C CYS A 47 -6.72 0.48 1.66
N GLN A 48 -7.49 0.57 2.75
CA GLN A 48 -8.72 1.38 2.80
C GLN A 48 -8.43 2.87 2.59
N SER A 49 -7.42 3.41 3.28
CA SER A 49 -6.95 4.79 3.09
C SER A 49 -6.57 5.07 1.64
N PHE A 50 -5.95 4.10 0.97
CA PHE A 50 -5.56 4.23 -0.43
C PHE A 50 -6.77 4.28 -1.35
N ILE A 51 -7.75 3.38 -1.16
CA ILE A 51 -8.99 3.38 -1.94
C ILE A 51 -9.74 4.71 -1.74
N ASP A 52 -9.98 5.11 -0.48
CA ASP A 52 -10.71 6.33 -0.13
C ASP A 52 -10.03 7.58 -0.73
N ALA A 53 -8.70 7.64 -0.75
CA ALA A 53 -7.96 8.76 -1.34
C ALA A 53 -8.01 8.79 -2.87
N ASN A 54 -8.10 7.64 -3.55
CA ASN A 54 -8.28 7.60 -5.01
C ASN A 54 -9.72 7.92 -5.40
N GLU A 55 -10.71 7.43 -4.65
CA GLU A 55 -12.13 7.79 -4.82
C GLU A 55 -12.36 9.29 -4.58
N ALA A 56 -11.71 9.87 -3.58
CA ALA A 56 -11.74 11.32 -3.35
C ALA A 56 -11.21 12.11 -4.56
N ARG A 57 -10.11 11.68 -5.18
CA ARG A 57 -9.60 12.32 -6.41
C ARG A 57 -10.54 12.16 -7.60
N ALA A 58 -11.35 11.11 -7.61
CA ALA A 58 -12.39 10.85 -8.61
C ALA A 58 -13.71 11.58 -8.32
N GLY A 59 -13.77 12.44 -7.30
CA GLY A 59 -14.94 13.25 -6.98
C GLY A 59 -15.84 12.68 -5.88
N GLN A 60 -15.39 11.68 -5.12
CA GLN A 60 -16.16 11.04 -4.04
C GLN A 60 -15.38 11.00 -2.73
N VAL A 61 -15.70 11.92 -1.81
CA VAL A 61 -15.04 12.00 -0.50
C VAL A 61 -15.86 11.27 0.55
N ARG A 62 -15.20 10.46 1.38
CA ARG A 62 -15.79 9.89 2.59
C ARG A 62 -15.69 10.91 3.73
N CYS A 63 -16.83 11.25 4.34
CA CYS A 63 -16.85 12.17 5.47
C CYS A 63 -16.08 11.57 6.67
N PRO A 64 -15.11 12.30 7.26
CA PRO A 64 -14.32 11.79 8.40
C PRO A 64 -15.12 11.66 9.70
N ARG A 65 -16.33 12.23 9.77
CA ARG A 65 -17.19 12.20 10.96
C ARG A 65 -18.18 11.03 10.96
N CYS A 66 -18.87 10.80 9.83
CA CYS A 66 -19.96 9.83 9.75
C CYS A 66 -19.81 8.84 8.59
N SER A 67 -18.73 8.92 7.83
CA SER A 67 -18.42 8.03 6.70
C SER A 67 -19.37 8.09 5.50
N SER A 68 -20.33 9.01 5.47
CA SER A 68 -21.17 9.27 4.29
C SER A 68 -20.34 9.80 3.11
N ILE A 69 -20.76 9.47 1.89
CA ILE A 69 -20.11 9.94 0.66
C ILE A 69 -20.61 11.35 0.31
N VAL A 70 -19.66 12.24 0.02
CA VAL A 70 -19.88 13.60 -0.48
C VAL A 70 -19.28 13.70 -1.88
N THR A 71 -20.10 14.02 -2.87
CA THR A 71 -19.65 14.21 -4.25
C THR A 71 -19.16 15.63 -4.50
N HIS A 72 -18.13 15.81 -5.33
CA HIS A 72 -17.62 17.12 -5.71
C HIS A 72 -17.08 17.16 -7.14
N THR A 73 -16.90 18.37 -7.67
CA THR A 73 -16.37 18.65 -9.02
C THR A 73 -14.86 18.84 -9.06
N CYS A 74 -14.19 18.71 -7.93
CA CYS A 74 -12.73 18.84 -7.75
C CYS A 74 -12.20 20.27 -7.93
N ARG A 75 -13.07 21.29 -7.83
CA ARG A 75 -12.66 22.70 -7.78
C ARG A 75 -12.12 23.02 -6.40
N SER A 76 -10.96 23.66 -6.29
CA SER A 76 -10.25 23.87 -5.02
C SER A 76 -11.08 24.60 -3.96
N GLU A 77 -11.90 25.56 -4.40
CA GLU A 77 -12.74 26.41 -3.54
C GLU A 77 -14.10 25.77 -3.22
N GLU A 78 -14.41 24.63 -3.85
CA GLU A 78 -15.66 23.91 -3.60
C GLU A 78 -15.71 23.43 -2.15
N ILE A 79 -16.84 23.71 -1.50
CA ILE A 79 -17.06 23.32 -0.12
C ILE A 79 -17.70 21.93 -0.11
N LEU A 80 -16.98 20.95 0.44
CA LEU A 80 -17.50 19.63 0.76
C LEU A 80 -18.42 19.78 1.98
N ARG A 81 -19.72 19.50 1.80
CA ARG A 81 -20.71 19.56 2.88
C ARG A 81 -21.33 18.18 3.09
N CYS A 82 -21.35 17.72 4.33
CA CYS A 82 -22.03 16.49 4.72
C CYS A 82 -23.21 16.80 5.65
N ASP A 83 -24.28 16.00 5.59
CA ASP A 83 -25.48 16.15 6.42
C ASP A 83 -25.20 16.06 7.93
N CYS A 84 -24.08 15.43 8.32
CA CYS A 84 -23.64 15.41 9.72
C CYS A 84 -23.03 16.74 10.21
N GLY A 85 -23.04 17.78 9.36
CA GLY A 85 -22.49 19.11 9.66
C GLY A 85 -20.99 19.23 9.48
N TRP A 86 -20.31 18.23 8.91
CA TRP A 86 -18.90 18.36 8.52
C TRP A 86 -18.77 19.22 7.26
N GLU A 87 -17.80 20.14 7.29
CA GLU A 87 -17.49 21.05 6.19
C GLU A 87 -15.98 21.22 6.03
N LEU A 88 -15.50 21.14 4.79
CA LEU A 88 -14.11 21.43 4.42
C LEU A 88 -14.04 21.87 2.96
N THR A 89 -13.11 22.73 2.57
CA THR A 89 -12.89 22.97 1.14
C THR A 89 -12.19 21.77 0.51
N TRP A 90 -12.44 21.49 -0.77
CA TRP A 90 -11.71 20.45 -1.50
C TRP A 90 -10.20 20.72 -1.49
N GLY A 91 -9.76 21.98 -1.64
CA GLY A 91 -8.35 22.33 -1.56
C GLY A 91 -7.71 22.00 -0.21
N GLU A 92 -8.42 22.18 0.89
CA GLU A 92 -7.96 21.77 2.23
C GLU A 92 -7.94 20.24 2.38
N TYR A 93 -8.96 19.54 1.90
CA TYR A 93 -8.99 18.08 1.90
C TYR A 93 -7.84 17.50 1.06
N PHE A 94 -7.65 18.01 -0.15
CA PHE A 94 -6.67 17.53 -1.11
C PHE A 94 -5.24 17.60 -0.56
N LYS A 95 -4.91 18.65 0.20
CA LYS A 95 -3.61 18.76 0.90
C LYS A 95 -3.31 17.58 1.82
N THR A 96 -4.34 16.94 2.39
CA THR A 96 -4.15 15.79 3.29
C THR A 96 -3.74 14.51 2.57
N ILE A 97 -4.08 14.36 1.28
CA ILE A 97 -3.75 13.18 0.47
C ILE A 97 -2.49 13.37 -0.39
N GLN A 98 -1.92 14.58 -0.41
CA GLN A 98 -0.66 14.85 -1.08
C GLN A 98 0.52 14.26 -0.29
N HIS A 99 1.53 13.77 -1.01
CA HIS A 99 2.81 13.28 -0.46
C HIS A 99 2.73 12.12 0.55
N VAL A 100 1.56 11.49 0.74
CA VAL A 100 1.35 10.38 1.68
C VAL A 100 1.23 9.01 1.01
N GLN A 101 1.57 8.89 -0.29
CA GLN A 101 1.68 7.63 -1.05
C GLN A 101 0.35 6.87 -1.17
N LEU A 102 -0.73 7.63 -1.35
CA LEU A 102 -2.10 7.14 -1.51
C LEU A 102 -2.65 7.41 -2.92
N SER A 103 -1.89 7.10 -3.95
CA SER A 103 -2.29 7.32 -5.35
C SER A 103 -1.85 6.13 -6.20
N GLY A 104 -2.77 5.59 -7.01
CA GLY A 104 -2.49 4.43 -7.86
C GLY A 104 -3.51 4.26 -8.98
N ALA A 105 -3.26 3.30 -9.86
CA ALA A 105 -4.15 2.95 -10.96
C ALA A 105 -5.04 1.74 -10.60
N GLU A 106 -6.07 1.48 -11.42
CA GLU A 106 -7.10 0.47 -11.16
C GLU A 106 -6.57 -0.91 -10.76
N PRO A 107 -5.53 -1.47 -11.39
CA PRO A 107 -5.09 -2.81 -11.00
C PRO A 107 -4.51 -2.87 -9.56
N VAL A 108 -4.00 -1.74 -9.04
CA VAL A 108 -3.55 -1.63 -7.64
C VAL A 108 -4.76 -1.57 -6.71
N LEU A 109 -5.81 -0.84 -7.13
CA LEU A 109 -7.06 -0.75 -6.37
C LEU A 109 -7.74 -2.11 -6.29
N GLU A 110 -7.77 -2.88 -7.38
CA GLU A 110 -8.32 -4.24 -7.40
C GLU A 110 -7.57 -5.16 -6.42
N GLN A 111 -6.24 -5.11 -6.42
CA GLN A 111 -5.43 -5.88 -5.47
C GLN A 111 -5.75 -5.49 -4.01
N PHE A 112 -5.90 -4.20 -3.72
CA PHE A 112 -6.26 -3.73 -2.38
C PHE A 112 -7.67 -4.14 -1.96
N ARG A 113 -8.65 -4.10 -2.88
CA ARG A 113 -10.00 -4.61 -2.63
C ARG A 113 -9.99 -6.12 -2.37
N SER A 114 -9.20 -6.88 -3.13
CA SER A 114 -9.02 -8.32 -2.95
C SER A 114 -8.42 -8.65 -1.57
N PHE A 115 -7.38 -7.93 -1.16
CA PHE A 115 -6.80 -8.09 0.17
C PHE A 115 -7.80 -7.76 1.28
N ILE A 116 -8.49 -6.62 1.20
CA ILE A 116 -9.50 -6.22 2.20
C ILE A 116 -10.56 -7.30 2.37
N SER A 117 -11.07 -7.83 1.26
CA SER A 117 -12.06 -8.91 1.27
C SER A 117 -11.49 -10.19 1.90
N THR A 118 -10.33 -10.63 1.44
CA THR A 118 -9.70 -11.89 1.86
C THR A 118 -9.30 -11.83 3.33
N PHE A 119 -8.57 -10.80 3.75
CA PHE A 119 -8.11 -10.65 5.13
C PHE A 119 -9.27 -10.51 6.13
N SER A 120 -10.33 -9.78 5.77
CA SER A 120 -11.51 -9.65 6.63
C SER A 120 -12.28 -10.96 6.81
N ALA A 121 -12.20 -11.86 5.82
CA ALA A 121 -12.80 -13.19 5.90
C ALA A 121 -11.90 -14.22 6.62
N SER A 122 -10.58 -13.99 6.65
CA SER A 122 -9.61 -14.89 7.29
C SER A 122 -9.79 -14.96 8.81
N ARG A 123 -10.04 -16.18 9.32
CA ARG A 123 -10.24 -16.44 10.75
C ARG A 123 -9.04 -17.05 11.44
N THR A 124 -8.20 -17.76 10.70
CA THR A 124 -7.02 -18.44 11.26
C THR A 124 -5.76 -17.61 11.06
N PRO A 125 -4.74 -17.75 11.94
CA PRO A 125 -3.44 -17.09 11.76
C PRO A 125 -2.80 -17.40 10.41
N GLN A 126 -2.90 -18.64 9.94
CA GLN A 126 -2.38 -19.08 8.64
C GLN A 126 -3.06 -18.37 7.47
N ALA A 127 -4.40 -18.29 7.49
CA ALA A 127 -5.16 -17.63 6.43
C ALA A 127 -4.88 -16.11 6.40
N LYS A 128 -4.60 -15.51 7.55
CA LYS A 128 -4.16 -14.11 7.64
C LYS A 128 -2.75 -13.93 7.10
N MET A 129 -1.82 -14.81 7.46
CA MET A 129 -0.45 -14.81 6.94
C MET A 129 -0.44 -14.93 5.41
N LEU A 130 -1.20 -15.86 4.84
CA LEU A 130 -1.33 -16.01 3.39
C LEU A 130 -1.90 -14.74 2.73
N ALA A 131 -2.92 -14.12 3.31
CA ALA A 131 -3.48 -12.88 2.77
C ALA A 131 -2.47 -11.73 2.81
N ILE A 132 -1.70 -11.60 3.91
CA ILE A 132 -0.64 -10.60 4.06
C ILE A 132 0.46 -10.82 3.02
N ASP A 133 0.91 -12.07 2.88
CA ASP A 133 1.96 -12.42 1.94
C ASP A 133 1.53 -12.20 0.48
N GLN A 134 0.32 -12.62 0.11
CA GLN A 134 -0.25 -12.33 -1.22
C GLN A 134 -0.36 -10.83 -1.50
N LEU A 135 -0.61 -9.99 -0.50
CA LEU A 135 -0.60 -8.54 -0.67
C LEU A 135 0.82 -8.01 -0.87
N ILE A 136 1.77 -8.41 -0.01
CA ILE A 136 3.16 -7.93 -0.03
C ILE A 136 3.87 -8.37 -1.31
N HIS A 137 3.69 -9.63 -1.70
CA HIS A 137 4.28 -10.26 -2.87
C HIS A 137 3.40 -10.21 -4.10
N GLY A 138 2.19 -9.65 -3.99
CA GLY A 138 1.32 -9.39 -5.12
C GLY A 138 1.92 -8.29 -6.00
N PHE A 139 2.85 -8.72 -6.84
CA PHE A 139 3.48 -7.92 -7.86
C PHE A 139 2.66 -8.03 -9.13
N HIS A 140 2.42 -6.88 -9.77
CA HIS A 140 1.47 -6.78 -10.87
C HIS A 140 1.84 -7.63 -12.06
N TRP A 141 0.79 -8.18 -12.65
CA TRP A 141 0.64 -8.57 -14.04
C TRP A 141 1.34 -7.63 -15.03
N TYR A 142 2.33 -8.18 -15.77
CA TYR A 142 3.15 -7.48 -16.77
C TYR A 142 2.69 -7.65 -18.23
N TYR A 143 1.69 -8.48 -18.52
CA TYR A 143 1.58 -9.04 -19.89
C TYR A 143 0.36 -8.64 -20.74
N LYS A 144 -0.30 -7.51 -20.46
CA LYS A 144 -1.27 -6.95 -21.43
C LYS A 144 -0.84 -5.63 -22.09
N THR A 145 0.12 -4.88 -21.54
CA THR A 145 0.35 -3.47 -21.96
C THR A 145 1.81 -3.05 -22.15
N ASN A 146 2.79 -3.96 -22.03
CA ASN A 146 4.20 -3.72 -22.36
C ASN A 146 4.88 -2.55 -21.60
N ASN A 147 4.35 -2.14 -20.44
CA ASN A 147 4.93 -1.06 -19.64
C ASN A 147 5.12 -1.46 -18.17
N PRO A 148 6.34 -1.35 -17.62
CA PRO A 148 6.59 -1.65 -16.22
C PRO A 148 5.85 -0.69 -15.29
N THR A 149 5.07 -1.25 -14.36
CA THR A 149 4.39 -0.49 -13.30
C THR A 149 5.14 -0.59 -11.98
N ARG A 150 5.00 0.45 -11.16
CA ARG A 150 5.66 0.57 -9.86
C ARG A 150 5.13 -0.53 -8.90
N PRO A 151 6.01 -1.21 -8.14
CA PRO A 151 5.60 -2.22 -7.17
C PRO A 151 4.57 -1.69 -6.17
N VAL A 152 3.58 -2.50 -5.80
CA VAL A 152 2.54 -2.12 -4.85
C VAL A 152 3.08 -1.95 -3.43
N ALA A 153 4.08 -2.74 -3.05
CA ALA A 153 4.71 -2.72 -1.74
C ALA A 153 5.18 -1.33 -1.28
N VAL A 154 5.59 -0.43 -2.19
CA VAL A 154 6.03 0.93 -1.81
C VAL A 154 4.92 1.82 -1.26
N ASN A 155 3.66 1.49 -1.57
CA ASN A 155 2.48 2.17 -1.03
C ASN A 155 2.12 1.66 0.37
N LEU A 156 2.67 0.50 0.76
CA LEU A 156 2.34 -0.25 1.98
C LEU A 156 3.46 -0.21 3.01
N ILE A 157 4.71 -0.30 2.57
CA ILE A 157 5.90 -0.45 3.42
C ILE A 157 6.74 0.83 3.38
N GLU A 158 7.26 1.23 4.53
CA GLU A 158 8.17 2.36 4.66
C GLU A 158 9.50 2.14 3.94
N GLY A 159 10.07 3.26 3.46
CA GLY A 159 11.32 3.28 2.70
C GLY A 159 11.18 3.78 1.27
N ARG A 160 12.33 3.85 0.59
CA ARG A 160 12.42 4.15 -0.85
C ARG A 160 12.13 2.87 -1.64
N LEU A 161 11.76 3.01 -2.91
CA LEU A 161 11.47 1.88 -3.79
C LEU A 161 12.61 0.84 -3.81
N SER A 162 13.86 1.28 -3.97
CA SER A 162 15.03 0.39 -3.97
C SER A 162 15.18 -0.39 -2.66
N ASP A 163 14.92 0.28 -1.55
CA ASP A 163 15.16 -0.26 -0.22
C ASP A 163 14.05 -1.24 0.14
N VAL A 164 12.80 -0.94 -0.25
CA VAL A 164 11.66 -1.85 -0.09
C VAL A 164 11.85 -3.10 -0.94
N VAL A 165 12.30 -2.97 -2.19
CA VAL A 165 12.54 -4.15 -3.05
C VAL A 165 13.66 -5.01 -2.44
N ALA A 166 14.84 -4.43 -2.19
CA ALA A 166 15.95 -5.17 -1.59
C ALA A 166 15.61 -5.78 -0.23
N PHE A 167 14.71 -5.15 0.53
CA PHE A 167 14.18 -5.69 1.78
C PHE A 167 13.33 -6.95 1.55
N LEU A 168 12.43 -6.93 0.58
CA LEU A 168 11.59 -8.08 0.22
C LEU A 168 12.44 -9.24 -0.31
N ASP A 169 13.47 -8.96 -1.11
CA ASP A 169 14.46 -9.96 -1.57
C ASP A 169 15.20 -10.68 -0.43
N GLN A 170 15.19 -10.12 0.78
CA GLN A 170 15.89 -10.64 1.94
C GLN A 170 14.96 -11.23 3.00
N LEU A 171 13.66 -11.39 2.69
CA LEU A 171 12.74 -12.05 3.60
C LEU A 171 13.10 -13.53 3.73
N THR A 172 13.04 -14.02 4.97
CA THR A 172 13.41 -15.39 5.33
C THR A 172 12.17 -16.28 5.33
N TYR A 173 12.25 -17.40 4.62
CA TYR A 173 11.30 -18.50 4.70
C TYR A 173 12.00 -19.72 5.30
N GLY A 174 11.31 -20.46 6.16
CA GLY A 174 11.85 -21.66 6.82
C GLY A 174 11.02 -22.90 6.51
N ASP A 175 11.55 -24.08 6.82
CA ASP A 175 10.83 -25.36 6.63
C ASP A 175 9.50 -25.42 7.41
N GLU A 176 9.36 -24.60 8.45
CA GLU A 176 8.17 -24.48 9.29
C GLU A 176 7.26 -23.28 8.92
N SER A 177 7.57 -22.56 7.83
CA SER A 177 6.74 -21.45 7.35
C SER A 177 5.31 -21.89 7.03
N THR A 178 4.37 -20.94 7.06
CA THR A 178 2.99 -21.21 6.66
C THR A 178 2.94 -21.83 5.26
N PRO A 179 2.31 -23.01 5.09
CA PRO A 179 2.18 -23.65 3.79
C PRO A 179 1.50 -22.72 2.77
N GLY A 180 2.07 -22.58 1.58
CA GLY A 180 1.59 -21.65 0.54
C GLY A 180 2.42 -20.37 0.41
N LEU A 181 3.23 -20.01 1.41
CA LEU A 181 4.08 -18.82 1.36
C LEU A 181 5.27 -18.98 0.41
N MET A 182 5.89 -20.17 0.41
CA MET A 182 7.04 -20.46 -0.46
C MET A 182 6.66 -20.39 -1.95
N GLU A 183 5.45 -20.83 -2.30
CA GLU A 183 4.94 -20.76 -3.67
C GLU A 183 4.78 -19.31 -4.14
N ASN A 184 4.27 -18.42 -3.27
CA ASN A 184 4.14 -17.00 -3.59
C ASN A 184 5.52 -16.33 -3.74
N TYR A 185 6.48 -16.67 -2.87
CA TYR A 185 7.85 -16.19 -2.96
C TYR A 185 8.53 -16.67 -4.26
N ALA A 186 8.38 -17.94 -4.64
CA ALA A 186 8.94 -18.46 -5.89
C ALA A 186 8.37 -17.74 -7.12
N GLN A 187 7.06 -17.46 -7.13
CA GLN A 187 6.43 -16.66 -8.19
C GLN A 187 6.94 -15.22 -8.21
N TRP A 188 7.30 -14.67 -7.06
CA TRP A 188 7.88 -13.34 -6.95
C TRP A 188 9.32 -13.31 -7.47
N ASP A 189 10.15 -14.29 -7.10
CA ASP A 189 11.55 -14.42 -7.55
C ASP A 189 11.64 -14.53 -9.08
N GLU A 190 10.82 -15.38 -9.70
CA GLU A 190 10.75 -15.52 -11.17
C GLU A 190 10.42 -14.18 -11.85
N LYS A 191 9.43 -13.45 -11.31
CA LYS A 191 9.01 -12.16 -11.85
C LYS A 191 10.03 -11.05 -11.63
N ILE A 192 10.79 -11.08 -10.53
CA ILE A 192 11.88 -10.13 -10.30
C ILE A 192 13.01 -10.38 -11.28
N GLU A 193 13.38 -11.63 -11.54
CA GLU A 193 14.42 -11.97 -12.50
C GLU A 193 14.08 -11.45 -13.91
N MET A 194 12.83 -11.64 -14.34
CA MET A 194 12.32 -11.07 -15.60
C MET A 194 12.40 -9.52 -15.64
N ASN A 195 12.35 -8.87 -14.48
CA ASN A 195 12.34 -7.41 -14.32
C ASN A 195 13.69 -6.81 -13.87
N ARG A 196 14.76 -7.62 -13.73
CA ARG A 196 16.06 -7.20 -13.17
C ARG A 196 16.66 -6.00 -13.90
N ASN A 197 16.53 -5.95 -15.23
CA ASN A 197 17.01 -4.85 -16.06
C ASN A 197 16.24 -3.54 -15.84
N TRP A 198 14.96 -3.62 -15.47
CA TRP A 198 14.17 -2.43 -15.16
C TRP A 198 14.66 -1.74 -13.89
N TYR A 199 14.93 -2.50 -12.82
CA TYR A 199 15.45 -1.96 -11.57
C TYR A 199 16.83 -1.32 -11.72
N ALA A 200 17.73 -1.95 -12.48
CA ALA A 200 19.03 -1.38 -12.82
C ALA A 200 18.88 -0.04 -13.57
N SER A 201 18.01 -0.01 -14.60
CA SER A 201 17.75 1.20 -15.37
C SER A 201 17.04 2.32 -14.59
N TYR A 202 16.22 1.98 -13.59
CA TYR A 202 15.57 2.96 -12.71
C TYR A 202 16.58 3.57 -11.73
N ARG A 203 17.46 2.73 -11.15
CA ARG A 203 18.59 3.17 -10.32
C ARG A 203 19.44 4.18 -11.09
N GLU A 204 19.92 3.83 -12.28
CA GLU A 204 20.77 4.69 -13.12
C GLU A 204 20.08 6.01 -13.53
N ARG A 205 18.81 5.95 -13.95
CA ARG A 205 18.04 7.15 -14.31
C ARG A 205 17.90 8.10 -13.15
N ARG A 206 17.72 7.59 -11.93
CA ARG A 206 17.57 8.41 -10.74
C ARG A 206 18.90 9.00 -10.28
N THR A 207 20.00 8.23 -10.28
CA THR A 207 21.34 8.79 -9.99
C THR A 207 21.71 9.92 -10.95
N ARG A 208 21.33 9.79 -12.23
CA ARG A 208 21.54 10.85 -13.24
C ARG A 208 20.64 12.07 -13.04
N THR A 209 19.50 11.93 -12.36
CA THR A 209 18.59 13.04 -12.07
C THR A 209 18.98 13.76 -10.77
N GLU A 210 19.56 13.03 -9.80
CA GLU A 210 20.07 13.56 -8.53
C GLU A 210 21.49 14.15 -8.67
N ASN A 211 22.27 13.64 -9.63
CA ASN A 211 23.57 14.20 -10.05
C ASN A 211 23.55 14.36 -11.59
N PRO A 212 23.02 15.48 -12.11
CA PRO A 212 23.14 15.76 -13.53
C PRO A 212 24.63 15.80 -13.90
N PRO A 213 25.05 15.18 -15.02
CA PRO A 213 26.41 15.35 -15.49
C PRO A 213 26.65 16.84 -15.73
N ASP A 214 27.72 17.38 -15.14
CA ASP A 214 28.15 18.75 -15.37
C ASP A 214 28.19 19.00 -16.88
N GLY A 215 27.46 20.03 -17.30
CA GLY A 215 27.31 20.36 -18.71
C GLY A 215 28.64 20.53 -19.42
N GLN A 216 28.75 19.92 -20.59
CA GLN A 216 29.64 20.38 -21.66
C GLN A 216 28.95 21.51 -22.42
#